data_AF-A0A9P6PFV4-F1
#
_entry.id   AF-A0A9P6PFV4-F1
#
_cell.length_a   1.000
_cell.length_b   1.000
_cell.length_c   1.000
_cell.angle_alpha   90.00
_cell.angle_beta   90.00
_cell.angle_gamma   90.00
#
_symmetry.space_group_name_H-M   'P 1'
#
loop_
_entity.id
_entity.type
_entity.pdbx_description
1 polymer ?
#
loop_
_entity_poly.entity_id
_entity_poly.type
_entity_poly.pdbx_seq_one_letter_code
_entity_poly.pdbx_strand_id
1 'polypeptide(L)' 'MVLARDERRDGTTAPKFEGPFKVGDKTKDGSYILYDGTGEPLIRRYAPSQLKLFTRRTPLSEDAT' A
#
# COMPACT_ATOMS: atom_id res chain seq x y z
N MET A 1 -3.79 -4.54 -3.98
CA MET A 1 -3.36 -3.85 -2.75
C MET A 1 -2.15 -2.98 -3.08
N VAL A 2 -1.81 -2.02 -2.22
CA VAL A 2 -0.65 -1.14 -2.42
C VAL A 2 0.19 -1.07 -1.16
N LEU A 3 1.47 -0.81 -1.32
CA LEU A 3 2.31 -0.31 -0.24
C LEU A 3 2.35 1.22 -0.32
N ALA A 4 2.33 1.89 0.82
CA ALA A 4 2.43 3.34 0.88
C ALA A 4 3.78 3.76 1.46
N ARG A 5 4.42 4.74 0.84
CA ARG A 5 5.67 5.33 1.33
C ARG A 5 5.38 6.30 2.48
N ASP A 6 6.07 6.14 3.60
CA ASP A 6 6.08 7.15 4.66
C ASP A 6 7.30 8.06 4.53
N GLU A 7 7.09 9.25 3.98
CA GLU A 7 8.14 10.28 3.83
C GLU A 7 8.62 10.87 5.15
N ARG A 8 7.95 10.62 6.28
CA ARG A 8 8.44 11.07 7.59
C ARG A 8 9.45 10.11 8.21
N ARG A 9 9.61 8.92 7.62
CA ARG A 9 10.57 7.90 8.06
C ARG A 9 11.85 8.04 7.26
N ASP A 10 12.68 8.98 7.70
CA ASP A 10 14.00 9.26 7.10
C ASP A 10 15.14 8.47 7.76
N GLY A 11 14.84 7.62 8.74
CA GLY A 11 15.83 6.76 9.38
C GLY A 11 16.31 5.65 8.46
N THR A 12 17.64 5.49 8.30
CA THR A 12 18.29 4.48 7.44
C THR A 12 17.81 3.05 7.69
N THR A 13 17.37 2.74 8.92
CA THR A 13 16.94 1.40 9.35
C THR A 13 15.42 1.19 9.33
N ALA A 14 14.62 2.24 9.09
CA ALA A 14 13.16 2.12 9.07
C ALA A 14 12.66 1.63 7.70
N PRO A 15 11.61 0.79 7.65
CA PRO A 15 11.00 0.39 6.40
C PRO A 15 10.39 1.62 5.71
N LYS A 16 10.83 1.88 4.48
CA LYS A 16 10.38 3.04 3.67
C LYS A 16 8.92 2.94 3.22
N PHE A 17 8.38 1.73 3.20
CA PHE A 17 7.02 1.43 2.74
C PHE A 17 6.27 0.62 3.79
N GLU A 18 4.99 0.89 3.93
CA GLU A 18 4.06 0.22 4.84
C GLU A 18 2.91 -0.44 4.09
N GLY A 19 2.24 -1.38 4.76
CA GLY A 19 1.08 -2.09 4.24
C GLY A 19 1.32 -3.60 4.15
N PRO A 20 0.53 -4.32 3.35
CA PRO A 20 -0.30 -3.83 2.24
C PRO A 20 -1.63 -3.19 2.66
N PHE A 21 -2.03 -2.14 1.94
CA PHE A 21 -3.29 -1.41 2.10
C PHE A 21 -4.23 -1.64 0.91
N LYS A 22 -5.54 -1.49 1.17
CA LYS A 22 -6.55 -1.44 0.12
C LYS A 22 -6.70 0.01 -0.35
N VAL A 23 -6.73 0.22 -1.66
CA VAL A 23 -7.03 1.53 -2.25
C VAL A 23 -8.53 1.73 -2.21
N GLY A 24 -8.99 2.85 -1.68
CA GLY A 24 -10.37 3.27 -1.80
C GLY A 24 -10.51 4.48 -2.72
N ASP A 25 -11.27 5.48 -2.27
CA ASP A 25 -11.68 6.58 -3.13
C ASP A 25 -10.53 7.52 -3.50
N LYS A 26 -10.62 8.01 -4.74
CA LYS A 26 -9.81 9.10 -5.26
C LYS A 26 -10.47 10.43 -4.90
N THR A 27 -9.72 11.32 -4.27
CA THR A 27 -10.18 12.66 -3.93
C THR A 27 -10.08 13.60 -5.14
N LYS A 28 -10.73 14.77 -5.05
CA LYS A 28 -10.76 15.77 -6.15
C LYS A 28 -9.38 16.27 -6.57
N ASP A 29 -8.41 16.27 -5.66
CA ASP A 29 -7.01 16.65 -5.89
C ASP A 29 -6.16 15.51 -6.50
N GLY A 30 -6.74 14.33 -6.71
CA GLY A 30 -6.07 13.19 -7.31
C GLY A 30 -5.29 12.29 -6.35
N SER A 31 -5.34 12.56 -5.05
CA SER A 31 -4.83 11.67 -4.02
C SER A 31 -5.83 10.54 -3.69
N TYR A 32 -5.39 9.54 -2.91
CA TYR A 32 -6.18 8.38 -2.54
C TYR A 32 -6.31 8.25 -1.03
N ILE A 33 -7.48 7.78 -0.60
CA ILE A 33 -7.71 7.26 0.75
C ILE A 33 -7.38 5.77 0.74
N LEU A 34 -6.56 5.33 1.69
CA LEU A 34 -6.21 3.93 1.87
C LEU A 34 -6.94 3.36 3.07
N TYR A 35 -7.19 2.05 3.03
CA TYR A 35 -7.80 1.29 4.11
C TYR A 35 -6.83 0.22 4.59
N ASP A 36 -6.79 0.02 5.90
CA ASP A 36 -5.95 -1.00 6.53
C ASP A 36 -6.54 -2.42 6.42
N GLY A 37 -5.90 -3.38 7.09
CA GLY A 37 -6.38 -4.77 7.13
C GLY A 37 -7.69 -4.97 7.89
N THR A 38 -8.10 -4.00 8.71
CA THR A 38 -9.38 -4.02 9.47
C THR A 38 -10.51 -3.34 8.70
N GLY A 39 -10.18 -2.60 7.63
CA GLY A 39 -11.14 -1.83 6.85
C GLY A 39 -11.33 -0.41 7.37
N GLU A 40 -10.47 0.06 8.28
CA GLU A 40 -10.47 1.45 8.72
C GLU A 40 -9.70 2.35 7.75
N PRO A 41 -10.21 3.55 7.43
CA PRO A 41 -9.52 4.49 6.57
C PRO A 41 -8.32 5.11 7.29
N LEU A 42 -7.19 5.17 6.61
CA LEU A 42 -6.04 5.94 7.09
C LEU A 42 -6.37 7.43 7.07
N ILE A 43 -5.93 8.13 8.12
CA ILE A 43 -6.13 9.59 8.28
C ILE A 43 -5.44 10.38 7.14
N ARG A 44 -4.32 9.85 6.63
CA ARG A 44 -3.52 10.49 5.59
C ARG A 44 -4.05 10.17 4.19
N ARG A 45 -3.95 11.16 3.29
CA ARG A 45 -4.14 10.98 1.84
C ARG A 45 -2.80 10.75 1.14
N TYR A 46 -2.80 9.88 0.15
CA TYR A 46 -1.59 9.45 -0.54
C TYR A 46 -1.61 9.83 -2.01
N ALA A 47 -0.56 10.49 -2.48
CA ALA A 47 -0.38 10.78 -3.89
C ALA A 47 -0.05 9.49 -4.67
N PRO A 48 -0.36 9.40 -5.98
CA PRO A 48 -0.02 8.23 -6.79
C PRO A 48 1.47 7.84 -6.71
N SER A 49 2.37 8.83 -6.64
CA SER A 49 3.83 8.64 -6.54
C SER A 49 4.29 8.00 -5.22
N GLN A 50 3.44 8.01 -4.20
CA GLN A 50 3.72 7.41 -2.89
C GLN A 50 3.23 5.97 -2.81
N LEU A 51 2.52 5.48 -3.83
CA LEU A 51 1.94 4.15 -3.86
C LEU A 51 2.77 3.21 -4.73
N LYS A 52 3.01 2.00 -4.23
CA LYS A 52 3.61 0.91 -4.99
C LYS A 52 2.63 -0.25 -5.06
N LEU A 53 2.36 -0.74 -6.26
CA LEU A 53 1.47 -1.89 -6.43
C LEU A 53 2.05 -3.12 -5.70
N PHE A 54 1.22 -3.74 -4.86
CA PHE A 54 1.55 -4.99 -4.19
C PHE A 54 0.76 -6.13 -4.81
N THR A 55 1.48 -7.02 -5.48
CA THR A 55 0.95 -8.26 -6.04
C THR A 55 1.48 -9.42 -5.22
N ARG A 56 0.60 -10.14 -4.53
CA ARG A 56 0.96 -11.41 -3.89
C ARG A 56 1.17 -12.43 -4.99
N ARG A 57 2.40 -12.93 -5.17
CA ARG A 57 2.62 -14.10 -6.01
C ARG A 57 2.04 -15.30 -5.26
N THR A 58 1.01 -15.92 -5.82
CA THR A 58 0.63 -17.27 -5.42
C THR A 58 1.72 -18.21 -5.95
N PRO A 59 2.40 -19.00 -5.11
CA PRO A 59 3.27 -20.04 -5.63
C PRO A 59 2.41 -20.94 -6.51
N LEU A 60 2.85 -21.15 -7.75
CA LEU A 60 2.29 -22.19 -8.60
C LEU A 60 2.55 -23.48 -7.84
N SER A 61 1.49 -24.16 -7.40
CA SER A 61 1.60 -25.48 -6.81
C SER A 61 2.31 -26.38 -7.83
N GLU A 62 3.52 -26.83 -7.47
CA GLU A 62 4.28 -27.85 -8.20
C GLU A 62 3.63 -29.22 -7.94
N ASP A 63 2.39 -29.39 -8.40
CA ASP A 63 1.72 -30.68 -8.44
C ASP A 63 1.21 -30.92 -9.85
N ALA A 64 2.11 -31.34 -10.72
CA ALA A 64 1.80 -32.24 -11.81
C ALA A 64 2.82 -33.39 -11.75
N THR A 65 2.28 -34.53 -11.34
CA THR A 65 2.86 -35.87 -11.18
C THR A 65 3.95 -36.25 -12.18
#